data_AF-A0A2V9CAN5-F1
#
_entry.id   AF-A0A2V9CAN5-F1
#
_cell.length_a   1.000
_cell.length_b   1.000
_cell.length_c   1.000
_cell.angle_alpha   90.00
_cell.angle_beta   90.00
_cell.angle_gamma   90.00
#
_symmetry.space_group_name_H-M   'P 1'
#
loop_
_entity.id
_entity.type
_entity.pdbx_description
1 polymer ?
#
loop_
_entity_poly.entity_id
_entity_poly.type
_entity_poly.pdbx_seq_one_letter_code
_entity_poly.pdbx_strand_id
1 'polypeptide(L)'
;NLPVDGTWKGLPHYRPKDSAFRNKLFWWHEGYDWRAENLPELTVTGRRLDSPAPPLATDKHANNGWTNDPHHPFMVAGVFIPTLGCWEITGDYKGDKLSYVVWVAQ
;
A
#
# COMPACT_ATOMS: atom_id res chain seq x y z
N ASN A 1 9.71 -4.19 2.41
CA ASN A 1 9.78 -5.55 2.99
C ASN A 1 8.59 -5.79 3.88
N LEU A 2 7.75 -6.77 3.53
CA LEU A 2 6.73 -7.28 4.43
C LEU A 2 7.41 -8.09 5.54
N PRO A 3 6.96 -8.00 6.80
CA PRO A 3 7.49 -8.81 7.89
C PRO A 3 7.28 -10.31 7.62
N VAL A 4 8.27 -11.13 7.99
CA VAL A 4 8.25 -12.59 7.76
C VAL A 4 7.15 -13.28 8.57
N ASP A 5 6.79 -12.70 9.72
CA ASP A 5 5.67 -13.13 10.55
C ASP A 5 4.31 -12.60 10.04
N GLY A 6 4.30 -11.94 8.88
CA GLY A 6 3.11 -11.37 8.26
C GLY A 6 2.48 -10.22 9.05
N THR A 7 3.16 -9.67 10.06
CA THR A 7 2.54 -8.75 11.01
C THR A 7 3.05 -7.31 10.89
N TRP A 8 2.15 -6.33 10.74
CA TRP A 8 2.43 -4.90 10.89
C TRP A 8 2.03 -4.42 12.29
N LYS A 9 3.03 -4.07 13.12
CA LYS A 9 2.82 -3.57 14.49
C LYS A 9 3.08 -2.07 14.59
N GLY A 10 2.40 -1.39 15.51
CA GLY A 10 2.67 0.00 15.86
C GLY A 10 2.57 0.99 14.69
N LEU A 11 1.67 0.76 13.72
CA LEU A 11 1.48 1.71 12.62
C LEU A 11 0.98 3.06 13.17
N PRO A 12 1.53 4.20 12.70
CA PRO A 12 1.13 5.50 13.18
C PRO A 12 -0.23 5.91 12.59
N HIS A 13 -0.89 6.86 13.22
CA HIS A 13 -1.97 7.63 12.60
C HIS A 13 -1.38 8.76 11.76
N TYR A 14 -2.07 9.17 10.68
CA TYR A 14 -1.58 10.28 9.86
C TYR A 14 -1.65 11.62 10.62
N ARG A 15 -2.74 11.85 11.35
CA ARG A 15 -2.89 12.94 12.32
C ARG A 15 -3.26 12.37 13.69
N PRO A 16 -2.96 13.06 14.80
CA PRO A 16 -3.22 12.55 16.16
C PRO A 16 -4.68 12.17 16.47
N LYS A 17 -5.65 12.69 15.69
CA LYS A 17 -7.09 12.44 15.88
C LYS A 17 -7.67 11.46 14.86
N ASP A 18 -6.88 10.97 13.90
CA ASP A 18 -7.36 10.04 12.89
C ASP A 18 -7.51 8.65 13.51
N SER A 19 -8.60 7.96 13.22
CA SER A 19 -8.82 6.58 13.70
C SER A 19 -8.10 5.53 12.85
N ALA A 20 -7.81 5.85 11.58
CA ALA A 20 -7.15 4.92 10.67
C ALA A 20 -5.62 4.95 10.81
N PHE A 21 -4.99 3.80 10.57
CA PHE A 21 -3.54 3.63 10.59
C PHE A 21 -2.95 3.92 9.21
N ARG A 22 -1.93 4.76 9.14
CA ARG A 22 -1.27 5.17 7.90
C ARG A 22 -0.05 4.29 7.61
N ASN A 23 0.09 3.88 6.37
CA ASN A 23 1.35 3.33 5.86
C ASN A 23 1.63 3.81 4.42
N LYS A 24 2.87 3.64 3.95
CA LYS A 24 3.25 3.80 2.54
C LYS A 24 3.66 2.43 1.99
N LEU A 25 3.05 2.05 0.88
CA LEU A 25 3.31 0.79 0.21
C LEU A 25 4.05 1.05 -1.09
N PHE A 26 5.13 0.31 -1.30
CA PHE A 26 6.02 0.43 -2.44
C PHE A 26 5.77 -0.74 -3.38
N TRP A 27 5.62 -0.44 -4.67
CA TRP A 27 5.27 -1.40 -5.71
C TRP A 27 6.28 -1.26 -6.85
N TRP A 28 7.07 -2.31 -7.06
CA TRP A 28 7.92 -2.41 -8.24
C TRP A 28 7.18 -3.19 -9.31
N HIS A 29 7.40 -2.78 -10.55
CA HIS A 29 6.93 -3.48 -11.74
C HIS A 29 8.01 -3.38 -12.82
N GLU A 30 8.30 -4.49 -13.48
CA GLU A 30 9.30 -4.53 -14.53
C GLU A 30 8.79 -3.78 -15.77
N GLY A 31 9.51 -2.73 -16.17
CA GLY A 31 9.10 -1.86 -17.27
C GLY A 31 8.33 -0.61 -16.85
N TYR A 32 8.13 -0.36 -15.55
CA TYR A 32 7.63 0.94 -15.09
C TYR A 32 8.65 2.06 -15.38
N ASP A 33 8.23 3.08 -16.15
CA ASP A 33 9.03 4.27 -16.45
C ASP A 33 8.39 5.53 -15.86
N TRP A 34 8.96 6.02 -14.76
CA TRP A 34 8.50 7.22 -14.07
C TRP A 34 8.62 8.51 -14.89
N ARG A 35 9.46 8.51 -15.95
CA ARG A 35 9.61 9.68 -16.84
C ARG A 35 8.47 9.76 -17.85
N ALA A 36 7.96 8.62 -18.28
CA ALA A 36 6.82 8.53 -19.20
C ALA A 36 5.48 8.56 -18.47
N GLU A 37 5.43 8.10 -17.21
CA GLU A 37 4.19 7.93 -16.45
C GLU A 37 4.29 8.52 -15.03
N ASN A 38 3.79 9.76 -14.90
CA ASN A 38 3.68 10.47 -13.64
C ASN A 38 2.41 11.34 -13.63
N LEU A 39 1.36 11.00 -12.87
CA LEU A 39 1.29 10.04 -11.76
C LEU A 39 1.11 8.57 -12.24
N PRO A 40 1.63 7.56 -11.51
CA PRO A 40 1.44 6.16 -11.88
C PRO A 40 -0.02 5.72 -11.81
N GLU A 41 -0.44 4.90 -12.77
CA GLU A 41 -1.75 4.25 -12.90
C GLU A 41 -1.83 3.00 -12.00
N LEU A 42 -1.51 3.20 -10.72
CA LEU A 42 -1.59 2.17 -9.69
C LEU A 42 -2.87 2.34 -8.88
N THR A 43 -3.70 1.29 -8.85
CA THR A 43 -4.83 1.18 -7.93
C THR A 43 -4.45 0.26 -6.78
N VAL A 44 -4.66 0.71 -5.53
CA VAL A 44 -4.50 -0.13 -4.34
C VAL A 44 -5.84 -0.30 -3.66
N THR A 45 -6.20 -1.54 -3.40
CA THR A 45 -7.40 -1.90 -2.63
C THR A 45 -7.02 -2.78 -1.46
N GLY A 46 -7.92 -2.89 -0.50
CA GLY A 46 -7.80 -3.92 0.51
C GLY A 46 -9.07 -4.15 1.28
N ARG A 47 -9.22 -5.40 1.70
CA ARG A 47 -10.39 -5.91 2.42
C ARG A 47 -9.94 -6.60 3.68
N ARG A 48 -10.75 -6.45 4.72
CA ARG A 48 -10.59 -7.21 5.96
C ARG A 48 -11.09 -8.63 5.75
N LEU A 49 -10.35 -9.61 6.25
CA LEU A 49 -10.62 -11.05 6.07
C LEU A 49 -11.21 -11.71 7.33
N ASP A 50 -10.88 -11.21 8.51
CA ASP A 50 -11.21 -11.82 9.81
C ASP A 50 -12.50 -11.26 10.44
N SER A 51 -13.02 -10.13 9.94
CA SER A 51 -14.23 -9.48 10.45
C SER A 51 -14.75 -8.44 9.44
N PRO A 52 -16.04 -8.07 9.47
CA PRO A 52 -16.54 -6.95 8.67
C PRO A 52 -15.80 -5.63 8.99
N ALA A 53 -15.39 -4.91 7.94
CA ALA A 53 -14.88 -3.54 8.00
C ALA A 53 -15.05 -2.86 6.62
N PRO A 54 -15.09 -1.51 6.55
CA PRO A 54 -14.96 -0.81 5.28
C PRO A 54 -13.63 -1.18 4.59
N PRO A 55 -13.55 -1.14 3.24
CA PRO A 55 -12.29 -1.27 2.53
C PRO A 55 -11.25 -0.25 3.02
N LEU A 56 -9.96 -0.58 2.87
CA LEU A 56 -8.93 0.42 3.16
C LEU A 56 -9.06 1.60 2.19
N ALA A 57 -8.78 2.81 2.69
CA ALA A 57 -8.75 4.00 1.86
C ALA A 57 -7.31 4.28 1.40
N THR A 58 -7.17 5.04 0.32
CA THR A 58 -5.88 5.46 -0.23
C THR A 58 -5.78 6.98 -0.32
N ASP A 59 -4.56 7.49 -0.51
CA ASP A 59 -4.42 8.83 -1.07
C ASP A 59 -5.09 8.92 -2.46
N LYS A 60 -5.38 10.14 -2.91
CA LYS A 60 -6.05 10.39 -4.20
C LYS A 60 -5.32 9.75 -5.39
N HIS A 61 -4.00 9.77 -5.35
CA HIS A 61 -3.14 9.22 -6.41
C HIS A 61 -1.88 8.60 -5.80
N ALA A 62 -1.36 7.57 -6.47
CA ALA A 62 0.00 7.08 -6.22
C ALA A 62 1.04 8.12 -6.69
N ASN A 63 2.26 8.01 -6.18
CA ASN A 63 3.42 8.77 -6.64
C ASN A 63 4.51 7.79 -7.10
N ASN A 64 5.64 8.31 -7.55
CA ASN A 64 6.82 7.52 -7.88
C ASN A 64 8.03 7.94 -7.05
N GLY A 65 9.03 7.08 -7.07
CA GLY A 65 10.34 7.35 -6.52
C GLY A 65 11.33 6.29 -6.97
N TRP A 66 12.58 6.44 -6.56
CA TRP A 66 13.63 5.46 -6.80
C TRP A 66 14.54 5.40 -5.57
N THR A 67 15.34 4.34 -5.49
CA THR A 67 16.35 4.20 -4.44
C THR A 67 17.66 4.82 -4.94
N ASN A 68 18.80 4.15 -4.79
CA ASN A 68 20.04 4.55 -5.45
C ASN A 68 20.09 4.14 -6.93
N ASP A 69 19.05 3.47 -7.41
CA ASP A 69 18.90 3.00 -8.78
C ASP A 69 17.74 3.71 -9.50
N PRO A 70 18.01 4.73 -10.33
CA PRO A 70 16.99 5.48 -11.05
C PRO A 70 16.41 4.74 -12.27
N HIS A 71 16.94 3.57 -12.61
CA HIS A 71 16.45 2.71 -13.71
C HIS A 71 15.42 1.68 -13.22
N HIS A 72 15.33 1.46 -11.91
CA HIS A 72 14.32 0.59 -11.29
C HIS A 72 13.45 1.38 -10.31
N PRO A 73 12.65 2.34 -10.82
CA PRO A 73 11.75 3.11 -10.00
C PRO A 73 10.66 2.23 -9.36
N PHE A 74 10.06 2.76 -8.30
CA PHE A 74 8.86 2.20 -7.69
C PHE A 74 7.71 3.19 -7.77
N MET A 75 6.51 2.64 -7.69
CA MET A 75 5.29 3.36 -7.38
C MET A 75 5.06 3.31 -5.87
N VAL A 76 4.53 4.40 -5.30
CA VAL A 76 4.21 4.50 -3.88
C VAL A 76 2.78 4.96 -3.66
N ALA A 77 2.03 4.19 -2.90
CA ALA A 77 0.66 4.52 -2.50
C ALA A 77 0.57 4.64 -0.98
N GLY A 78 -0.02 5.73 -0.49
CA GLY A 78 -0.40 5.82 0.91
C GLY A 78 -1.73 5.11 1.15
N VAL A 79 -1.78 4.30 2.21
CA VAL A 79 -2.96 3.55 2.63
C VAL A 79 -3.39 3.94 4.04
N PHE A 80 -4.69 3.93 4.27
CA PHE A 80 -5.33 4.19 5.55
C PHE A 80 -6.16 2.96 5.94
N ILE A 81 -5.66 2.21 6.91
CA ILE A 81 -6.25 0.95 7.37
C ILE A 81 -7.25 1.28 8.49
N PRO A 82 -8.56 1.05 8.31
CA PRO A 82 -9.58 1.50 9.25
C PRO A 82 -9.53 0.82 10.62
N THR A 83 -9.09 -0.44 10.68
CA THR A 83 -9.10 -1.25 11.91
C THR A 83 -7.94 -2.24 11.94
N LEU A 84 -7.55 -2.67 13.14
CA LEU A 84 -6.64 -3.80 13.34
C LEU A 84 -7.28 -5.11 12.84
N GLY A 85 -6.46 -6.12 12.55
CA GLY A 85 -6.91 -7.44 12.09
C GLY A 85 -6.22 -7.92 10.82
N CYS A 86 -6.83 -8.89 10.14
CA CYS A 86 -6.26 -9.54 8.96
C CYS A 86 -6.74 -8.83 7.68
N TRP A 87 -5.80 -8.36 6.86
CA TRP A 87 -6.10 -7.60 5.65
C TRP A 87 -5.44 -8.23 4.43
N GLU A 88 -6.22 -8.45 3.38
CA GLU A 88 -5.68 -8.67 2.03
C GLU A 88 -5.53 -7.30 1.36
N ILE A 89 -4.35 -7.04 0.83
CA ILE A 89 -4.02 -5.81 0.10
C ILE A 89 -3.63 -6.21 -1.32
N THR A 90 -4.23 -5.53 -2.30
CA THR A 90 -3.95 -5.77 -3.72
C THR A 90 -3.53 -4.48 -4.39
N GLY A 91 -2.37 -4.51 -5.05
CA GLY A 91 -1.95 -3.50 -6.01
C GLY A 91 -2.26 -3.99 -7.42
N ASP A 92 -2.87 -3.14 -8.22
CA ASP A 92 -3.21 -3.37 -9.62
C ASP A 92 -2.56 -2.26 -10.44
N TYR A 93 -1.57 -2.64 -11.25
CA TYR A 93 -0.93 -1.77 -12.21
C TYR A 93 -1.22 -2.27 -13.61
N LYS A 94 -2.08 -1.55 -14.34
CA LYS A 94 -2.48 -1.87 -15.73
C LYS A 94 -2.95 -3.32 -15.94
N GLY A 95 -3.59 -3.91 -14.93
CA GLY A 95 -4.09 -5.29 -14.96
C GLY A 95 -3.15 -6.32 -14.34
N ASP A 96 -1.88 -5.98 -14.11
CA ASP A 96 -0.95 -6.84 -13.37
C ASP A 96 -1.20 -6.66 -11.87
N LYS A 97 -1.66 -7.74 -11.23
CA LYS A 97 -2.09 -7.73 -9.83
C LYS A 97 -1.12 -8.47 -8.94
N LEU A 98 -0.78 -7.84 -7.81
CA LEU A 98 -0.09 -8.47 -6.70
C LEU A 98 -0.94 -8.33 -5.43
N SER A 99 -1.25 -9.46 -4.81
CA SER A 99 -1.99 -9.52 -3.55
C SER A 99 -1.15 -10.17 -2.46
N TYR A 100 -1.29 -9.68 -1.24
CA TYR A 100 -0.70 -10.30 -0.05
C TYR A 100 -1.58 -10.05 1.17
N VAL A 101 -1.37 -10.85 2.21
CA VAL A 101 -2.11 -10.77 3.47
C VAL A 101 -1.20 -10.31 4.59
N VAL A 102 -1.69 -9.38 5.42
CA VAL A 102 -1.00 -8.88 6.60
C VAL A 102 -1.91 -8.86 7.82
N TRP A 103 -1.34 -9.16 8.98
CA TRP A 103 -1.97 -8.94 10.28
C TRP A 103 -1.58 -7.57 10.83
N VAL A 104 -2.53 -6.67 11.00
CA VAL A 104 -2.30 -5.33 11.56
C VAL A 104 -2.59 -5.35 13.05
N ALA A 105 -1.59 -5.00 13.85
CA ALA A 105 -1.63 -4.95 15.30
C ALA A 105 -1.03 -3.64 15.83
N GLN A 106 -1.24 -3.37 17.12
CA GLN A 106 -0.52 -2.33 17.86
C GLN A 106 0.68 -2.95 18.57
#